data_AF-A0AAW4SBU7-F1
#
_entry.id   AF-A0AAW4SBU7-F1
#
_cell.length_a   1.000
_cell.length_b   1.000
_cell.length_c   1.000
_cell.angle_alpha   90.00
_cell.angle_beta   90.00
_cell.angle_gamma   90.00
#
_symmetry.space_group_name_H-M   'P 1'
#
loop_
_entity.id
_entity.type
_entity.pdbx_description
1 polymer ?
#
loop_
_entity_poly.entity_id
_entity_poly.type
_entity_poly.pdbx_seq_one_letter_code
_entity_poly.pdbx_strand_id
1 'polypeptide(L)'
;MNGPVNLSKSQQTSVLPPQFEALCPPPQLLPGEDIEHYHAIQATIFRDLSPQSAVEWLLAIDVAELSWEMQRYRVLRHRVLNTYRQKAIEMTLRRVDLAGSAPDVQDVAEIYTINNALDWQMDASAAHDIEARLRSHGFDQHAISMEVYVQAHEILTLFESLLNGAQLRRLLLIKEFNASRNPARRHPIRGAHRTALRQGGA
;
A
#
# COMPACT_ATOMS: atom_id res chain seq x y z
N MET A 1 -2.34 -16.37 -38.08
CA MET A 1 -0.88 -16.27 -38.24
C MET A 1 -0.33 -15.57 -37.01
N ASN A 2 0.12 -16.33 -36.02
CA ASN A 2 0.73 -15.79 -34.81
C ASN A 2 2.24 -15.78 -35.03
N GLY A 3 2.83 -14.60 -35.23
CA GLY A 3 4.27 -14.44 -35.30
C GLY A 3 4.92 -14.74 -33.94
N PRO A 4 6.19 -15.17 -33.90
CA PRO A 4 6.88 -15.43 -32.65
C PRO A 4 7.07 -14.11 -31.89
N VAL A 5 6.50 -14.05 -30.69
CA VAL A 5 6.78 -12.99 -29.71
C VAL A 5 8.24 -13.11 -29.31
N ASN A 6 9.05 -12.15 -29.74
CA ASN A 6 10.44 -12.03 -29.33
C ASN A 6 10.47 -11.60 -27.86
N LEU A 7 10.61 -12.56 -26.96
CA LEU A 7 10.94 -12.32 -25.56
C LEU A 7 12.43 -11.97 -25.48
N SER A 8 12.76 -10.74 -25.87
CA SER A 8 14.03 -10.13 -25.50
C SER A 8 14.06 -10.11 -23.98
N LYS A 9 14.72 -11.09 -23.36
CA LYS A 9 15.11 -11.03 -21.96
C LYS A 9 15.98 -9.80 -21.82
N SER A 10 15.40 -8.70 -21.35
CA SER A 10 16.15 -7.57 -20.81
C SER A 10 17.09 -8.18 -19.77
N GLN A 11 18.38 -8.27 -20.08
CA GLN A 11 19.40 -8.62 -19.11
C GLN A 11 19.48 -7.46 -18.11
N GLN A 12 18.53 -7.41 -17.18
CA GLN A 12 18.68 -6.64 -15.97
C GLN A 12 19.85 -7.25 -15.22
N THR A 13 20.89 -6.44 -15.04
CA THR A 13 22.04 -6.77 -14.21
C THR A 13 21.51 -6.97 -12.80
N SER A 14 21.42 -8.23 -12.37
CA SER A 14 20.98 -8.56 -11.02
C SER A 14 21.88 -7.84 -10.03
N VAL A 15 21.31 -6.91 -9.26
CA VAL A 15 21.98 -6.25 -8.12
C VAL A 15 22.29 -7.26 -7.01
N LEU A 16 21.57 -8.38 -7.03
CA LEU A 16 21.73 -9.49 -6.11
C LEU A 16 22.88 -10.41 -6.56
N PRO A 17 23.87 -10.69 -5.69
CA PRO A 17 24.93 -11.63 -5.99
C PRO A 17 24.39 -13.04 -6.29
N PRO A 18 24.98 -13.79 -7.23
CA PRO A 18 24.48 -15.11 -7.66
C PRO A 18 24.26 -16.09 -6.50
N GLN A 19 25.12 -16.06 -5.49
CA GLN A 19 25.03 -16.94 -4.32
C GLN A 19 23.80 -16.68 -3.44
N PHE A 20 23.10 -15.56 -3.63
CA PHE A 20 21.91 -15.19 -2.87
C PHE A 20 20.63 -15.23 -3.71
N GLU A 21 20.69 -15.59 -5.00
CA GLU A 21 19.52 -15.68 -5.89
C GLU A 21 18.40 -16.55 -5.31
N ALA A 22 18.77 -17.65 -4.64
CA ALA A 22 17.81 -18.53 -3.97
C ALA A 22 17.02 -17.87 -2.82
N LEU A 23 17.52 -16.75 -2.27
CA LEU A 23 16.86 -16.01 -1.19
C LEU A 23 15.80 -15.03 -1.71
N CYS A 24 15.82 -14.69 -3.01
CA CYS A 24 14.93 -13.70 -3.61
C CYS A 24 14.00 -14.39 -4.63
N PRO A 25 12.83 -14.88 -4.20
CA PRO A 25 11.86 -15.43 -5.15
C PRO A 25 11.41 -14.35 -6.16
N PRO A 26 10.90 -14.75 -7.34
CA PRO A 26 10.33 -13.79 -8.29
C PRO A 26 9.22 -12.96 -7.64
N PRO A 27 9.17 -11.64 -7.89
CA PRO A 27 8.16 -10.78 -7.29
C PRO A 27 6.75 -11.16 -7.73
N GLN A 28 5.83 -11.23 -6.76
CA GLN A 28 4.41 -11.47 -7.02
C GLN A 28 3.70 -10.15 -7.31
N LEU A 29 3.71 -9.75 -8.58
CA LEU A 29 3.06 -8.53 -9.04
C LEU A 29 1.55 -8.70 -9.22
N LEU A 30 0.80 -7.67 -8.85
CA LEU A 30 -0.63 -7.55 -9.13
C LEU A 30 -0.87 -6.92 -10.51
N PRO A 31 -2.07 -7.09 -11.11
CA PRO A 31 -2.40 -6.44 -12.36
C PRO A 31 -2.22 -4.92 -12.32
N GLY A 32 -1.46 -4.39 -13.30
CA GLY A 32 -1.12 -2.97 -13.41
C GLY A 32 0.09 -2.53 -12.57
N GLU A 33 0.79 -3.44 -11.90
CA GLU A 33 2.09 -3.18 -11.30
C GLU A 33 3.23 -3.32 -12.33
N ASP A 34 4.31 -2.55 -12.13
CA ASP A 34 5.46 -2.50 -13.02
C ASP A 34 6.68 -3.18 -12.37
N ILE A 35 7.24 -4.16 -13.09
CA ILE A 35 8.42 -4.93 -12.66
C ILE A 35 9.67 -4.05 -12.59
N GLU A 36 9.82 -3.08 -13.48
CA GLU A 36 10.96 -2.17 -13.49
C GLU A 36 10.96 -1.28 -12.24
N HIS A 37 9.78 -0.82 -11.83
CA HIS A 37 9.62 -0.03 -10.62
C HIS A 37 9.93 -0.85 -9.36
N TYR A 38 9.45 -2.10 -9.29
CA TYR A 38 9.80 -3.00 -8.20
C TYR A 38 11.33 -3.17 -8.10
N HIS A 39 12.00 -3.45 -9.22
CA HIS A 39 13.46 -3.60 -9.23
C HIS A 39 14.21 -2.30 -8.89
N ALA A 40 13.69 -1.13 -9.27
CA ALA A 40 14.26 0.15 -8.89
C ALA A 40 14.23 0.39 -7.37
N ILE A 41 13.13 0.01 -6.70
CA ILE A 41 13.00 0.09 -5.24
C ILE A 41 13.97 -0.88 -4.57
N GLN A 42 14.00 -2.12 -5.06
CA GLN A 42 14.89 -3.16 -4.57
C GLN A 42 16.37 -2.73 -4.68
N ALA A 43 16.79 -2.27 -5.86
CA ALA A 43 18.15 -1.81 -6.13
C ALA A 43 18.54 -0.63 -5.23
N THR A 44 17.62 0.32 -5.02
CA THR A 44 17.84 1.46 -4.13
C THR A 44 18.09 0.99 -2.69
N ILE A 45 17.25 0.08 -2.18
CA ILE A 45 17.37 -0.44 -0.82
C ILE A 45 18.65 -1.27 -0.65
N PHE A 46 18.98 -2.11 -1.62
CA PHE A 46 20.21 -2.92 -1.56
C PHE A 46 21.45 -2.06 -1.60
N ARG A 47 21.47 -1.00 -2.42
CA ARG A 47 22.57 -0.03 -2.44
C ARG A 47 22.71 0.69 -1.10
N ASP A 48 21.61 1.14 -0.53
CA ASP A 48 21.62 1.93 0.70
C ASP A 48 22.01 1.09 1.93
N LEU A 49 21.57 -0.18 1.98
CA LEU A 49 21.93 -1.10 3.06
C LEU A 49 23.32 -1.72 2.83
N SER A 50 23.72 -1.95 1.58
CA SER A 50 24.99 -2.60 1.20
C SER A 50 25.25 -3.92 1.95
N PRO A 51 24.34 -4.90 1.93
CA PRO A 51 24.45 -6.15 2.70
C PRO A 51 25.71 -6.97 2.38
N GLN A 52 26.38 -7.50 3.41
CA GLN A 52 27.66 -8.21 3.28
C GLN A 52 27.58 -9.70 3.64
N SER A 53 26.57 -10.13 4.38
CA SER A 53 26.38 -11.51 4.83
C SER A 53 25.03 -12.07 4.38
N ALA A 54 24.86 -13.40 4.38
CA ALA A 54 23.59 -14.03 4.02
C ALA A 54 22.41 -13.53 4.88
N VAL A 55 22.64 -13.30 6.18
CA VAL A 55 21.63 -12.74 7.09
C VAL A 55 21.32 -11.29 6.71
N GLU A 56 22.33 -10.48 6.40
CA GLU A 56 22.10 -9.11 5.93
C GLU A 56 21.33 -9.07 4.60
N TRP A 57 21.58 -10.01 3.69
CA TRP A 57 20.83 -10.13 2.44
C TRP A 57 19.36 -10.50 2.66
N LEU A 58 19.07 -11.46 3.55
CA LEU A 58 17.69 -11.78 3.95
C LEU A 58 16.97 -10.54 4.50
N LEU A 59 17.59 -9.83 5.44
CA LEU A 59 17.02 -8.62 6.02
C LEU A 59 16.81 -7.52 4.97
N ALA A 60 17.74 -7.35 4.03
CA ALA A 60 17.62 -6.37 2.96
C ALA A 60 16.48 -6.70 1.99
N ILE A 61 16.30 -7.98 1.63
CA ILE A 61 15.19 -8.46 0.80
C ILE A 61 13.86 -8.17 1.51
N ASP A 62 13.73 -8.51 2.78
CA ASP A 62 12.50 -8.25 3.54
C ASP A 62 12.19 -6.75 3.64
N VAL A 63 13.21 -5.89 3.78
CA VAL A 63 13.04 -4.43 3.76
C VAL A 63 12.57 -3.94 2.39
N ALA A 64 13.08 -4.53 1.30
CA ALA A 64 12.62 -4.23 -0.06
C ALA A 64 11.17 -4.64 -0.29
N GLU A 65 10.80 -5.86 0.10
CA GLU A 65 9.42 -6.36 0.02
C GLU A 65 8.45 -5.49 0.82
N LEU A 66 8.77 -5.17 2.08
CA LEU A 66 7.92 -4.30 2.89
C LEU A 66 7.77 -2.90 2.29
N SER A 67 8.82 -2.38 1.65
CA SER A 67 8.76 -1.07 0.99
C SER A 67 7.84 -1.11 -0.24
N TRP A 68 7.87 -2.21 -0.99
CA TRP A 68 6.95 -2.45 -2.10
C TRP A 68 5.50 -2.61 -1.63
N GLU A 69 5.26 -3.42 -0.59
CA GLU A 69 3.93 -3.60 0.01
C GLU A 69 3.33 -2.28 0.49
N MET A 70 4.13 -1.44 1.15
CA MET A 70 3.67 -0.11 1.59
C MET A 70 3.22 0.76 0.41
N GLN A 71 3.94 0.74 -0.71
CA GLN A 71 3.54 1.48 -1.90
C GLN A 71 2.25 0.91 -2.50
N ARG A 72 2.15 -0.42 -2.61
CA ARG A 72 0.94 -1.12 -3.05
C ARG A 72 -0.27 -0.73 -2.20
N TYR A 73 -0.15 -0.75 -0.88
CA TYR A 73 -1.23 -0.36 0.02
C TYR A 73 -1.65 1.11 -0.16
N ARG A 74 -0.72 2.03 -0.41
CA ARG A 74 -1.05 3.45 -0.69
C ARG A 74 -1.84 3.60 -1.99
N VAL A 75 -1.41 2.92 -3.05
CA VAL A 75 -2.12 2.94 -4.35
C VAL A 75 -3.51 2.31 -4.21
N LEU A 76 -3.62 1.15 -3.57
CA LEU A 76 -4.90 0.47 -3.37
C LEU A 76 -5.85 1.30 -2.51
N ARG A 77 -5.37 1.91 -1.43
CA ARG A 77 -6.16 2.83 -0.60
C ARG A 77 -6.73 3.98 -1.43
N HIS A 78 -5.92 4.59 -2.30
CA HIS A 78 -6.39 5.67 -3.17
C HIS A 78 -7.45 5.19 -4.17
N ARG A 79 -7.25 4.03 -4.80
CA ARG A 79 -8.24 3.44 -5.72
C ARG A 79 -9.57 3.16 -5.02
N VAL A 80 -9.52 2.57 -3.82
CA VAL A 80 -10.71 2.31 -3.01
C VAL A 80 -11.44 3.60 -2.66
N LEU A 81 -10.73 4.66 -2.25
CA LEU A 81 -11.34 5.96 -1.99
C LEU A 81 -12.06 6.52 -3.21
N ASN A 82 -11.52 6.34 -4.42
CA ASN A 82 -12.19 6.78 -5.65
C ASN A 82 -13.48 5.99 -5.92
N THR A 83 -13.49 4.68 -5.66
CA THR A 83 -14.73 3.87 -5.73
C THR A 83 -15.79 4.35 -4.73
N TYR A 84 -15.39 4.67 -3.50
CA TYR A 84 -16.34 5.18 -2.50
C TYR A 84 -16.83 6.59 -2.83
N ARG A 85 -16.00 7.43 -3.46
CA ARG A 85 -16.44 8.73 -3.99
C ARG A 85 -17.54 8.59 -5.03
N GLN A 86 -17.35 7.72 -6.01
CA GLN A 86 -18.38 7.43 -7.00
C GLN A 86 -19.70 6.96 -6.33
N LYS A 87 -19.62 6.04 -5.36
CA LYS A 87 -20.79 5.57 -4.60
C LYS A 87 -21.46 6.68 -3.79
N ALA A 88 -20.70 7.57 -3.18
CA ALA A 88 -21.24 8.70 -2.43
C ALA A 88 -21.97 9.67 -3.35
N ILE A 89 -21.42 9.94 -4.55
CA ILE A 89 -22.10 10.74 -5.58
C ILE A 89 -23.39 10.07 -6.02
N GLU A 90 -23.35 8.77 -6.33
CA GLU A 90 -24.54 7.99 -6.71
C GLU A 90 -25.63 8.06 -5.62
N MET A 91 -25.28 7.80 -4.36
CA MET A 91 -26.22 7.86 -3.24
C MET A 91 -26.80 9.27 -3.04
N THR A 92 -25.98 10.30 -3.22
CA THR A 92 -26.43 11.69 -3.09
C THR A 92 -27.36 12.07 -4.24
N LEU A 93 -27.04 11.64 -5.47
CA LEU A 93 -27.92 11.81 -6.62
C LEU A 93 -29.23 11.09 -6.44
N ARG A 94 -29.25 9.87 -5.87
CA ARG A 94 -30.51 9.19 -5.55
C ARG A 94 -31.39 10.01 -4.60
N ARG A 95 -30.80 10.68 -3.61
CA ARG A 95 -31.55 11.56 -2.69
C ARG A 95 -32.13 12.79 -3.39
N VAL A 96 -31.57 13.22 -4.51
CA VAL A 96 -32.05 14.37 -5.29
C VAL A 96 -33.03 13.93 -6.38
N ASP A 97 -32.65 12.95 -7.20
CA ASP A 97 -33.35 12.53 -8.42
C ASP A 97 -34.54 11.58 -8.15
N LEU A 98 -34.54 10.85 -7.03
CA LEU A 98 -35.65 9.95 -6.66
C LEU A 98 -36.59 10.55 -5.61
N ALA A 99 -36.25 11.69 -5.00
CA ALA A 99 -37.11 12.32 -4.00
C ALA A 99 -38.40 12.85 -4.65
N GLY A 100 -39.51 12.13 -4.43
CA GLY A 100 -40.82 12.50 -4.98
C GLY A 100 -41.09 11.97 -6.39
N SER A 101 -40.24 11.08 -6.91
CA SER A 101 -40.46 10.41 -8.19
C SER A 101 -41.65 9.45 -8.13
N ALA A 102 -42.45 9.43 -9.20
CA ALA A 102 -43.60 8.54 -9.29
C ALA A 102 -43.14 7.07 -9.47
N PRO A 103 -43.89 6.08 -8.94
CA PRO A 103 -43.45 4.68 -8.96
C PRO A 103 -43.19 4.10 -10.36
N ASP A 104 -43.86 4.62 -11.39
CA ASP A 104 -43.77 4.19 -12.78
C ASP A 104 -42.51 4.68 -13.51
N VAL A 105 -41.81 5.69 -12.97
CA VAL A 105 -40.56 6.24 -13.55
C VAL A 105 -39.31 5.91 -12.73
N GLN A 106 -39.48 5.20 -11.61
CA GLN A 106 -38.40 4.97 -10.65
C GLN A 106 -37.23 4.16 -11.25
N ASP A 107 -37.51 3.09 -11.99
CA ASP A 107 -36.48 2.27 -12.63
C ASP A 107 -35.64 3.07 -13.64
N VAL A 108 -36.27 3.98 -14.39
CA VAL A 108 -35.58 4.84 -15.36
C VAL A 108 -34.71 5.87 -14.64
N ALA A 109 -35.20 6.45 -13.53
CA ALA A 109 -34.45 7.38 -12.70
C ALA A 109 -33.23 6.70 -12.04
N GLU A 110 -33.34 5.43 -11.64
CA GLU A 110 -32.23 4.65 -11.10
C GLU A 110 -31.12 4.45 -12.13
N ILE A 111 -31.46 4.02 -13.35
CA ILE A 111 -30.49 3.84 -14.44
C ILE A 111 -29.80 5.18 -14.76
N TYR A 112 -30.58 6.26 -14.86
CA TYR A 112 -30.05 7.60 -15.10
C TYR A 112 -29.09 8.05 -13.99
N THR A 113 -29.41 7.76 -12.72
CA THR A 113 -28.56 8.09 -11.57
C THR A 113 -27.22 7.35 -11.60
N ILE A 114 -27.25 6.05 -11.93
CA ILE A 114 -26.04 5.23 -12.03
C ILE A 114 -25.14 5.75 -13.15
N ASN A 115 -25.71 6.06 -14.31
CA ASN A 115 -24.96 6.61 -15.45
C ASN A 115 -24.34 7.97 -15.10
N ASN A 116 -25.09 8.87 -14.46
CA ASN A 116 -24.55 10.14 -13.99
C ASN A 116 -23.36 9.96 -13.04
N ALA A 117 -23.44 9.00 -12.10
CA ALA A 117 -22.32 8.75 -11.19
C ALA A 117 -21.07 8.20 -11.91
N LEU A 118 -21.26 7.41 -12.96
CA LEU A 118 -20.17 6.96 -13.85
C LEU A 118 -19.59 8.11 -14.66
N ASP A 119 -20.44 8.95 -15.25
CA ASP A 119 -20.03 10.12 -16.04
C ASP A 119 -19.28 11.12 -15.15
N TRP A 120 -19.72 11.33 -13.91
CA TRP A 120 -19.00 12.14 -12.92
C TRP A 120 -17.54 11.67 -12.72
N GLN A 121 -17.28 10.36 -12.81
CA GLN A 121 -15.94 9.82 -12.66
C GLN A 121 -15.09 9.94 -13.94
N MET A 122 -15.72 9.87 -15.11
CA MET A 122 -15.04 9.72 -16.39
C MET A 122 -14.92 11.02 -17.20
N ASP A 123 -15.82 11.98 -16.98
CA ASP A 123 -15.89 13.25 -17.71
C ASP A 123 -15.87 14.44 -16.74
N ALA A 124 -14.86 15.30 -16.90
CA ALA A 124 -14.68 16.49 -16.09
C ALA A 124 -15.80 17.54 -16.28
N SER A 125 -16.40 17.61 -17.48
CA SER A 125 -17.54 18.51 -17.72
C SER A 125 -18.77 18.00 -16.99
N ALA A 126 -19.10 16.71 -17.14
CA ALA A 126 -20.20 16.09 -16.42
C ALA A 126 -19.99 16.20 -14.90
N ALA A 127 -18.76 16.02 -14.42
CA ALA A 127 -18.42 16.19 -13.01
C ALA A 127 -18.76 17.61 -12.50
N HIS A 128 -18.39 18.64 -13.26
CA HIS A 128 -18.70 20.02 -12.92
C HIS A 128 -20.21 20.28 -12.82
N ASP A 129 -20.98 19.81 -13.80
CA ASP A 129 -22.42 20.01 -13.86
C ASP A 129 -23.15 19.25 -12.74
N ILE A 130 -22.74 18.01 -12.47
CA ILE A 130 -23.28 17.18 -11.40
C ILE A 130 -22.98 17.80 -10.04
N GLU A 131 -21.76 18.29 -9.82
CA GLU A 131 -21.40 18.95 -8.57
C GLU A 131 -22.14 20.28 -8.37
N ALA A 132 -22.37 21.04 -9.44
CA ALA A 132 -23.19 22.24 -9.38
C ALA A 132 -24.65 21.91 -9.01
N ARG A 133 -25.22 20.84 -9.60
CA ARG A 133 -26.54 20.32 -9.27
C ARG A 133 -26.63 19.84 -7.82
N LEU A 134 -25.64 19.09 -7.33
CA LEU A 134 -25.62 18.62 -5.94
C LEU A 134 -25.53 19.80 -4.96
N ARG A 135 -24.71 20.80 -5.28
CA ARG A 135 -24.55 22.01 -4.46
C ARG A 135 -25.82 22.83 -4.37
N SER A 136 -26.62 22.94 -5.45
CA SER A 136 -27.90 23.65 -5.40
C SER A 136 -28.93 22.97 -4.47
N HIS A 137 -28.73 21.69 -4.16
CA HIS A 137 -29.51 20.91 -3.19
C HIS A 137 -28.86 20.83 -1.80
N GLY A 138 -27.82 21.61 -1.54
CA GLY A 138 -27.13 21.66 -0.24
C GLY A 138 -26.07 20.59 -0.02
N PHE A 139 -25.74 19.79 -1.04
CA PHE A 139 -24.66 18.80 -0.97
C PHE A 139 -23.38 19.40 -1.55
N ASP A 140 -22.53 19.92 -0.66
CA ASP A 140 -21.21 20.42 -1.03
C ASP A 140 -20.13 19.31 -0.99
N GLN A 141 -18.90 19.67 -1.34
CA GLN A 141 -17.78 18.74 -1.35
C GLN A 141 -17.44 18.18 0.04
N HIS A 142 -17.73 18.92 1.12
CA HIS A 142 -17.51 18.44 2.49
C HIS A 142 -18.54 17.38 2.87
N ALA A 143 -19.82 17.59 2.54
CA ALA A 143 -20.88 16.62 2.76
C ALA A 143 -20.59 15.30 2.02
N ILE A 144 -20.20 15.39 0.74
CA ILE A 144 -19.81 14.23 -0.06
C ILE A 144 -18.58 13.54 0.55
N SER A 145 -17.55 14.31 0.94
CA SER A 145 -16.35 13.74 1.56
C SER A 145 -16.65 13.04 2.88
N MET A 146 -17.54 13.60 3.71
CA MET A 146 -17.97 12.96 4.95
C MET A 146 -18.64 11.61 4.68
N GLU A 147 -19.57 11.57 3.72
CA GLU A 147 -20.25 10.33 3.31
C GLU A 147 -19.25 9.27 2.83
N VAL A 148 -18.24 9.67 2.05
CA VAL A 148 -17.13 8.77 1.65
C VAL A 148 -16.42 8.20 2.86
N TYR A 149 -16.05 9.03 3.84
CA TYR A 149 -15.35 8.56 5.04
C TYR A 149 -16.21 7.63 5.90
N VAL A 150 -17.50 7.92 6.05
CA VAL A 150 -18.44 7.06 6.79
C VAL A 150 -18.54 5.70 6.11
N GLN A 151 -18.75 5.67 4.79
CA GLN A 151 -18.89 4.42 4.04
C GLN A 151 -17.57 3.62 3.97
N ALA A 152 -16.43 4.30 3.84
CA ALA A 152 -15.13 3.66 3.67
C ALA A 152 -14.40 3.38 4.99
N HIS A 153 -15.01 3.66 6.15
CA HIS A 153 -14.31 3.65 7.44
C HIS A 153 -13.58 2.34 7.74
N GLU A 154 -14.25 1.20 7.59
CA GLU A 154 -13.69 -0.11 7.89
C GLU A 154 -12.50 -0.45 6.99
N ILE A 155 -12.64 -0.23 5.68
CA ILE A 155 -11.59 -0.55 4.71
C ILE A 155 -10.39 0.41 4.85
N LEU A 156 -10.63 1.68 5.18
CA LEU A 156 -9.57 2.64 5.46
C LEU A 156 -8.79 2.24 6.72
N THR A 157 -9.49 1.81 7.76
CA THR A 157 -8.88 1.31 9.00
C THR A 157 -8.03 0.06 8.72
N LEU A 158 -8.48 -0.84 7.85
CA LEU A 158 -7.67 -1.98 7.41
C LEU A 158 -6.37 -1.50 6.74
N PHE A 159 -6.44 -0.60 5.76
CA PHE A 159 -5.24 -0.09 5.09
C PHE A 159 -4.27 0.61 6.04
N GLU A 160 -4.77 1.40 6.99
CA GLU A 160 -3.93 2.03 8.01
C GLU A 160 -3.23 0.98 8.89
N SER A 161 -3.92 -0.08 9.29
CA SER A 161 -3.30 -1.15 10.08
C SER A 161 -2.23 -1.92 9.29
N LEU A 162 -2.47 -2.19 8.00
CA LEU A 162 -1.49 -2.82 7.10
C LEU A 162 -0.26 -1.93 6.90
N LEU A 163 -0.45 -0.63 6.64
CA LEU A 163 0.63 0.33 6.46
C LEU A 163 1.47 0.48 7.74
N ASN A 164 0.82 0.63 8.90
CA ASN A 164 1.52 0.74 10.17
C ASN A 164 2.27 -0.55 10.52
N GLY A 165 1.67 -1.71 10.26
CA GLY A 165 2.31 -3.01 10.46
C GLY A 165 3.57 -3.17 9.60
N ALA A 166 3.47 -2.86 8.31
CA ALA A 166 4.61 -2.94 7.38
C ALA A 166 5.73 -1.96 7.77
N GLN A 167 5.37 -0.71 8.10
CA GLN A 167 6.33 0.31 8.54
C GLN A 167 7.04 -0.08 9.84
N LEU A 168 6.30 -0.62 10.82
CA LEU A 168 6.90 -1.09 12.08
C LEU A 168 7.90 -2.22 11.84
N ARG A 169 7.52 -3.23 11.05
CA ARG A 169 8.42 -4.35 10.70
C ARG A 169 9.66 -3.84 9.99
N ARG A 170 9.51 -2.93 9.02
CA ARG A 170 10.64 -2.33 8.28
C ARG A 170 11.61 -1.63 9.23
N LEU A 171 11.10 -0.86 10.20
CA LEU A 171 11.93 -0.22 11.22
C LEU A 171 12.66 -1.23 12.11
N LEU A 172 12.02 -2.35 12.47
CA LEU A 172 12.65 -3.41 13.26
C LEU A 172 13.76 -4.12 12.47
N LEU A 173 13.54 -4.44 11.19
CA LEU A 173 14.55 -5.06 10.34
C LEU A 173 15.75 -4.15 10.13
N ILE A 174 15.54 -2.85 9.90
CA ILE A 174 16.63 -1.87 9.80
C ILE A 174 17.41 -1.79 11.11
N LYS A 175 16.73 -1.86 12.27
CA LYS A 175 17.42 -1.90 13.57
C LYS A 175 18.25 -3.18 13.73
N GLU A 176 17.71 -4.34 13.38
CA GLU A 176 18.44 -5.61 13.47
C GLU A 176 19.63 -5.65 12.51
N PHE A 177 19.47 -5.14 11.29
CA PHE A 177 20.53 -4.98 10.32
C PHE A 177 21.67 -4.08 10.84
N ASN A 178 21.34 -2.98 11.51
CA ASN A 178 22.35 -2.13 12.13
C ASN A 178 22.99 -2.80 13.36
N ALA A 179 22.25 -3.63 14.08
CA ALA A 179 22.75 -4.38 15.23
C ALA A 179 23.72 -5.50 14.83
N SER A 180 23.48 -6.17 13.69
CA SER A 180 24.40 -7.20 13.17
C SER A 180 25.76 -6.62 12.79
N ARG A 181 25.81 -5.35 12.36
CA ARG A 181 27.05 -4.64 12.02
C ARG A 181 27.85 -4.15 13.21
N ASN A 182 27.19 -3.87 14.32
CA ASN A 182 27.82 -3.35 15.53
C ASN A 182 27.49 -4.23 16.74
N PRO A 183 28.06 -5.44 16.83
CA PRO A 183 27.80 -6.37 17.93
C PRO A 183 28.20 -5.78 19.30
N ALA A 184 29.14 -4.82 19.35
CA ALA A 184 29.56 -4.13 20.56
C ALA A 184 28.48 -3.25 21.23
N ARG A 185 27.37 -2.95 20.54
CA ARG A 185 26.20 -2.26 21.14
C ARG A 185 25.21 -3.22 21.81
N ARG A 186 25.39 -4.55 21.67
CA ARG A 186 24.67 -5.54 22.49
C ARG A 186 25.36 -5.59 23.85
N HIS A 187 24.84 -4.81 24.82
CA HIS A 187 25.40 -4.75 26.17
C HIS A 187 25.65 -6.15 26.76
N PRO A 188 26.75 -6.34 27.52
CA PRO A 188 27.06 -7.60 28.16
C PRO A 188 26.11 -7.80 29.36
N ILE A 189 25.02 -8.53 29.15
CA ILE A 189 24.21 -8.99 30.26
C ILE A 189 24.96 -10.14 30.95
N ARG A 190 25.59 -9.79 32.08
CA ARG A 190 25.79 -10.63 33.28
C ARG A 190 26.82 -11.77 33.20
N GLY A 191 28.10 -11.39 33.25
CA GLY A 191 29.19 -12.25 33.70
C GLY A 191 29.84 -11.69 34.98
N ALA A 192 29.06 -11.43 36.03
CA ALA A 192 29.59 -10.94 37.31
C ALA A 192 28.74 -11.40 38.49
N HIS A 193 28.78 -12.69 38.80
CA HIS A 193 28.58 -13.16 40.16
C HIS A 193 29.77 -14.03 40.58
N ARG A 194 30.77 -13.33 41.12
CA ARG A 194 31.55 -13.67 42.32
C ARG A 194 31.92 -15.14 42.52
N THR A 195 33.10 -15.49 41.99
CA THR A 195 34.11 -16.25 42.74
C THR A 195 34.54 -15.43 43.98
N ALA A 196 33.96 -15.73 45.14
CA ALA A 196 34.50 -15.31 46.43
C ALA A 196 34.00 -16.23 47.55
N LEU A 197 34.65 -17.38 47.73
CA LEU A 197 34.68 -18.13 48.98
C LEU A 197 35.82 -19.14 48.92
N ARG A 198 37.05 -18.61 48.99
CA ARG A 198 38.22 -19.38 49.40
C ARG A 198 39.20 -18.43 50.07
N GLN A 199 38.96 -18.15 51.36
CA GLN A 199 39.98 -17.88 52.37
C GLN A 199 39.28 -17.73 53.72
N GLY A 200 39.64 -18.60 54.66
CA GLY A 200 39.04 -18.72 55.97
C GLY A 200 39.47 -20.04 56.63
N GLY A 201 40.79 -20.22 56.76
CA GLY A 201 41.38 -21.26 57.59
C GLY A 201 42.31 -20.59 58.60
N ALA A 202 41.89 -20.61 59.86
CA ALA A 202 42.71 -20.69 61.07
C ALA A 202 41.75 -21.04 62.22
#